data_AF-A0A2V6R5G8-F1
#
_entry.id   AF-A0A2V6R5G8-F1
#
_cell.length_a   1.000
_cell.length_b   1.000
_cell.length_c   1.000
_cell.angle_alpha   90.00
_cell.angle_beta   90.00
_cell.angle_gamma   90.00
#
_symmetry.space_group_name_H-M   'P 1'
#
loop_
_entity.id
_entity.type
_entity.pdbx_description
1 polymer ?
#
loop_
_entity_poly.entity_id
_entity_poly.type
_entity_poly.pdbx_seq_one_letter_code
_entity_poly.pdbx_strand_id
1 'polypeptide(L)'
;MARSARPRHVGLAVDRALPERAEVEVLRTTADAAICSGAAPSLGSDQGRCGYGPRLPLLVISPFAKVNFVDHTLTDQASILRFIEDNWNLGRIGADSFDQLAGSLASMFDFDHPRDDTLVLDPVTGERPNEATTTTRLRTPRSRPPSARVTGGGGARARRHGRGT
;
A
#
# COMPACT_ATOMS: atom_id res chain seq x y z
N MET A 1 19.00 78.95 26.25
CA MET A 1 19.66 78.19 27.33
C MET A 1 18.55 77.41 28.04
N ALA A 2 18.55 76.10 28.29
CA ALA A 2 19.55 75.05 28.23
C ALA A 2 18.87 73.66 28.10
N ARG A 3 19.49 72.78 27.30
CA ARG A 3 19.69 71.31 27.38
C ARG A 3 18.64 70.35 28.00
N SER A 4 18.31 69.33 27.18
CA SER A 4 18.49 67.87 27.39
C SER A 4 17.71 67.13 28.49
N ALA A 5 16.91 66.12 28.10
CA ALA A 5 17.23 64.69 28.29
C ALA A 5 16.06 63.79 27.82
N ARG A 6 16.35 62.80 26.94
CA ARG A 6 15.46 61.68 26.65
C ARG A 6 15.71 60.57 27.68
N PRO A 7 14.66 59.83 28.07
CA PRO A 7 14.87 58.43 28.40
C PRO A 7 13.81 57.57 27.70
N ARG A 8 14.22 56.40 27.21
CA ARG A 8 13.46 55.14 27.38
C ARG A 8 14.31 53.96 26.97
N HIS A 9 14.65 53.24 28.02
CA HIS A 9 15.25 51.92 28.15
C HIS A 9 15.06 50.95 26.98
N VAL A 10 16.18 50.35 26.61
CA VAL A 10 16.27 49.08 25.88
C VAL A 10 15.79 47.98 26.83
N GLY A 11 14.64 47.39 26.54
CA GLY A 11 14.14 46.18 27.19
C GLY A 11 14.25 45.00 26.24
N LEU A 12 15.21 44.12 26.50
CA LEU A 12 15.38 42.83 25.83
C LEU A 12 14.27 41.89 26.35
N ALA A 13 13.20 41.69 25.58
CA ALA A 13 12.22 40.66 25.87
C ALA A 13 12.61 39.37 25.12
N VAL A 14 13.31 38.48 25.82
CA VAL A 14 13.39 37.07 25.46
C VAL A 14 12.10 36.43 26.00
N ASP A 15 11.02 36.53 25.24
CA ASP A 15 9.83 35.74 25.53
C ASP A 15 9.88 34.46 24.70
N ARG A 16 10.14 33.37 25.40
CA ARG A 16 10.32 32.03 24.87
C ARG A 16 8.94 31.39 24.82
N ALA A 17 8.16 31.71 23.80
CA ALA A 17 6.91 31.03 23.52
C ALA A 17 7.21 29.67 22.87
N LEU A 18 6.91 28.61 23.61
CA LEU A 18 6.92 27.21 23.17
C LEU A 18 5.94 27.04 21.98
N PRO A 19 6.28 26.28 20.93
CA PRO A 19 5.32 25.95 19.89
C PRO A 19 4.37 24.87 20.41
N GLU A 20 3.18 25.26 20.88
CA GLU A 20 2.02 24.40 20.75
C GLU A 20 1.56 24.43 19.28
N ARG A 21 1.31 23.24 18.73
CA ARG A 21 0.84 22.93 17.37
C ARG A 21 1.98 22.82 16.36
N ALA A 22 2.33 21.56 16.09
CA ALA A 22 3.03 21.18 14.87
C ALA A 22 2.13 21.55 13.68
N GLU A 23 2.27 22.77 13.16
CA GLU A 23 1.89 23.02 11.78
C GLU A 23 2.88 22.24 10.93
N VAL A 24 2.36 21.30 10.13
CA VAL A 24 3.11 20.73 9.01
C VAL A 24 3.38 21.90 8.07
N GLU A 25 4.56 22.52 8.20
CA GLU A 25 5.02 23.55 7.27
C GLU A 25 5.29 22.87 5.93
N VAL A 26 4.24 22.72 5.13
CA VAL A 26 4.39 22.45 3.70
C VAL A 26 5.20 23.62 3.17
N LEU A 27 6.42 23.33 2.72
CA LEU A 27 7.39 24.31 2.25
C LEU A 27 6.74 25.21 1.18
N ARG A 28 6.19 26.36 1.54
CA ARG A 28 5.58 27.33 0.61
C ARG A 28 6.68 28.10 -0.09
N THR A 29 7.39 27.45 -1.00
CA THR A 29 8.40 28.12 -1.81
C THR A 29 7.75 28.83 -2.98
N THR A 30 8.28 29.99 -3.37
CA THR A 30 7.86 30.71 -4.59
C THR A 30 8.05 29.88 -5.85
N ALA A 31 8.82 28.78 -5.78
CA ALA A 31 8.97 27.80 -6.86
C ALA A 31 7.68 27.02 -7.14
N ASP A 32 6.87 26.69 -6.13
CA ASP A 32 5.62 25.92 -6.32
C ASP A 32 4.57 26.76 -7.05
N ALA A 33 4.51 28.06 -6.73
CA ALA A 33 3.67 29.02 -7.45
C ALA A 33 4.16 29.23 -8.90
N ALA A 34 5.48 29.19 -9.13
CA ALA A 34 6.06 29.35 -10.47
C ALA A 34 5.68 28.19 -11.41
N ILE A 35 5.66 26.94 -10.92
CA ILE A 35 5.23 25.77 -11.70
C ILE A 35 3.75 25.88 -12.10
N CYS A 36 2.90 26.46 -11.24
CA CYS A 36 1.47 26.64 -11.50
C CYS A 36 1.14 27.83 -12.41
N SER A 37 2.11 28.70 -12.71
CA SER A 37 1.86 29.95 -13.45
C SER A 37 1.73 29.76 -14.97
N GLY A 38 1.98 28.54 -15.47
CA GLY A 38 2.18 28.22 -16.88
C GLY A 38 0.99 27.64 -17.67
N ALA A 39 -0.27 27.80 -17.21
CA ALA A 39 -1.53 27.36 -17.86
C ALA A 39 -2.13 25.99 -17.44
N ALA A 40 -1.63 25.34 -16.39
CA ALA A 40 -2.36 24.20 -15.81
C ALA A 40 -3.51 24.70 -14.91
N PRO A 41 -4.74 24.14 -15.03
CA PRO A 41 -5.83 24.52 -14.15
C PRO A 41 -5.49 24.20 -12.69
N SER A 42 -5.68 25.19 -11.80
CA SER A 42 -5.55 25.00 -10.35
C SER A 42 -6.60 24.00 -9.88
N LEU A 43 -6.18 22.97 -9.16
CA LEU A 43 -7.10 22.03 -8.52
C LEU A 43 -7.35 22.47 -7.08
N GLY A 44 -8.47 23.15 -6.85
CA GLY A 44 -8.85 23.70 -5.54
C GLY A 44 -8.34 25.12 -5.30
N SER A 45 -8.52 25.61 -4.07
CA SER A 45 -8.25 26.99 -3.64
C SER A 45 -6.81 27.25 -3.15
N ASP A 46 -6.06 26.20 -2.82
CA ASP A 46 -4.73 26.34 -2.22
C ASP A 46 -3.64 26.61 -3.26
N GLN A 47 -2.67 27.46 -2.86
CA GLN A 47 -1.49 27.79 -3.66
C GLN A 47 -0.59 26.56 -3.85
N GLY A 48 -0.04 26.37 -5.07
CA GLY A 48 0.87 25.27 -5.39
C GLY A 48 0.21 24.00 -5.97
N ARG A 49 -1.11 24.00 -6.19
CA ARG A 49 -1.85 22.84 -6.73
C ARG A 49 -2.01 22.90 -8.26
N CYS A 50 -0.93 22.62 -8.99
CA CYS A 50 -0.81 22.86 -10.43
C CYS A 50 -1.51 21.84 -11.36
N GLY A 51 -2.65 21.27 -10.99
CA GLY A 51 -3.27 20.21 -11.79
C GLY A 51 -2.74 18.81 -11.48
N TYR A 52 -3.15 17.84 -12.29
CA TYR A 52 -2.68 16.47 -12.19
C TYR A 52 -1.24 16.32 -12.70
N GLY A 53 -0.49 15.39 -12.09
CA GLY A 53 0.81 14.96 -12.60
C GLY A 53 0.72 14.07 -13.85
N PRO A 54 1.82 13.42 -14.24
CA PRO A 54 1.83 12.44 -15.33
C PRO A 54 0.80 11.31 -15.10
N ARG A 55 0.30 10.74 -16.20
CA ARG A 55 -0.60 9.58 -16.14
C ARG A 55 0.14 8.37 -15.57
N LEU A 56 -0.50 7.67 -14.64
CA LEU A 56 -0.02 6.43 -14.04
C LEU A 56 -0.95 5.27 -14.39
N PRO A 57 -0.44 4.03 -14.45
CA PRO A 57 -1.28 2.84 -14.53
C PRO A 57 -2.14 2.70 -13.25
N LEU A 58 -3.42 2.42 -13.44
CA LEU A 58 -4.35 2.01 -12.37
C LEU A 58 -5.04 0.71 -12.81
N LEU A 59 -4.99 -0.30 -11.95
CA LEU A 59 -5.62 -1.60 -12.19
C LEU A 59 -6.44 -2.01 -10.97
N VAL A 60 -7.62 -2.57 -11.23
CA VAL A 60 -8.49 -3.18 -10.21
C VAL A 60 -8.53 -4.68 -10.47
N ILE A 61 -8.16 -5.48 -9.46
CA ILE A 61 -8.25 -6.94 -9.47
C ILE A 61 -9.19 -7.34 -8.34
N SER A 62 -10.37 -7.86 -8.70
CA SER A 62 -11.42 -8.21 -7.75
C SER A 62 -12.42 -9.17 -8.40
N PRO A 63 -13.11 -10.04 -7.63
CA PRO A 63 -14.30 -10.77 -8.09
C PRO A 63 -15.36 -9.88 -8.72
N PHE A 64 -15.43 -8.62 -8.30
CA PHE A 64 -16.40 -7.62 -8.80
C PHE A 64 -15.84 -6.76 -9.93
N ALA A 65 -14.58 -6.95 -10.35
CA ALA A 65 -14.00 -6.14 -11.42
C ALA A 65 -14.55 -6.55 -12.79
N LYS A 66 -14.85 -5.56 -13.64
CA LYS A 66 -15.20 -5.84 -15.04
C LYS A 66 -14.01 -6.46 -15.78
N VAL A 67 -14.23 -7.57 -16.47
CA VAL A 67 -13.17 -8.33 -17.16
C VAL A 67 -12.82 -7.69 -18.49
N ASN A 68 -11.51 -7.61 -18.78
CA ASN A 68 -10.98 -7.08 -20.04
C ASN A 68 -11.58 -5.70 -20.39
N PHE A 69 -11.77 -4.88 -19.35
CA PHE A 69 -12.42 -3.58 -19.44
C PHE A 69 -11.39 -2.48 -19.19
N VAL A 70 -11.42 -1.45 -20.03
CA VAL A 70 -10.60 -0.25 -19.89
C VAL A 70 -11.54 0.90 -19.54
N ASP A 71 -11.37 1.45 -18.34
CA ASP A 71 -12.10 2.64 -17.92
C ASP A 71 -11.40 3.91 -18.46
N HIS A 72 -12.20 4.85 -18.95
CA HIS A 72 -11.75 6.14 -19.46
C HIS A 72 -12.13 7.31 -18.54
N THR A 73 -12.73 7.00 -17.39
CA THR A 73 -13.01 7.98 -16.34
C THR A 73 -11.70 8.64 -15.88
N LEU A 74 -11.73 9.96 -15.72
CA LEU A 74 -10.58 10.69 -15.20
C LEU A 74 -10.39 10.36 -13.72
N THR A 75 -9.32 9.63 -13.40
CA THR A 75 -8.97 9.22 -12.04
C THR A 75 -7.60 9.75 -11.65
N ASP A 76 -7.42 9.99 -10.36
CA ASP A 76 -6.16 10.40 -9.75
C ASP A 76 -5.85 9.51 -8.53
N GLN A 77 -4.79 9.83 -7.78
CA GLN A 77 -4.42 9.06 -6.59
C GLN A 77 -5.48 9.16 -5.48
N ALA A 78 -6.23 10.26 -5.41
CA ALA A 78 -7.30 10.46 -4.44
C ALA A 78 -8.58 9.71 -4.83
N SER A 79 -8.72 9.21 -6.06
CA SER A 79 -9.84 8.34 -6.46
C SER A 79 -9.92 7.05 -5.62
N ILE A 80 -8.78 6.54 -5.15
CA ILE A 80 -8.74 5.40 -4.22
C ILE A 80 -9.35 5.79 -2.87
N LEU A 81 -9.00 6.98 -2.36
CA LEU A 81 -9.50 7.48 -1.10
C LEU A 81 -11.01 7.75 -1.19
N ARG A 82 -11.46 8.43 -2.25
CA ARG A 82 -12.88 8.62 -2.55
C ARG A 82 -13.64 7.30 -2.59
N PHE A 83 -13.08 6.26 -3.21
CA PHE A 83 -13.72 4.93 -3.25
C PHE A 83 -13.91 4.33 -1.85
N ILE A 84 -12.91 4.45 -0.97
CA ILE A 84 -13.02 3.98 0.42
C ILE A 84 -14.12 4.76 1.16
N GLU A 85 -14.13 6.08 1.03
CA GLU A 85 -15.15 6.92 1.65
C GLU A 85 -16.56 6.58 1.17
N ASP A 86 -16.73 6.38 -0.14
CA ASP A 86 -18.01 6.05 -0.76
C ASP A 86 -18.49 4.65 -0.29
N ASN A 87 -17.59 3.67 -0.14
CA ASN A 87 -17.95 2.31 0.29
C ASN A 87 -18.37 2.23 1.77
N TRP A 88 -17.74 3.01 2.65
CA TRP A 88 -18.05 3.04 4.09
C TRP A 88 -18.92 4.22 4.52
N ASN A 89 -19.40 5.03 3.57
CA ASN A 89 -20.21 6.22 3.82
C ASN A 89 -19.57 7.17 4.85
N LEU A 90 -18.28 7.43 4.69
CA LEU A 90 -17.49 8.24 5.63
C LEU A 90 -17.64 9.76 5.39
N GLY A 91 -18.18 10.14 4.24
CA GLY A 91 -18.10 11.52 3.74
C GLY A 91 -16.71 11.86 3.20
N ARG A 92 -16.55 13.09 2.70
CA ARG A 92 -15.26 13.61 2.24
C ARG A 92 -14.48 14.16 3.43
N ILE A 93 -13.14 14.10 3.38
CA ILE A 93 -12.28 14.70 4.42
C ILE A 93 -12.55 16.21 4.57
N GLY A 94 -12.86 16.91 3.48
CA GLY A 94 -13.09 18.36 3.49
C GLY A 94 -11.77 19.15 3.49
N ALA A 95 -11.83 20.44 3.85
CA ALA A 95 -10.67 21.34 3.91
C ALA A 95 -9.77 21.29 2.66
N ASP A 96 -10.39 21.38 1.48
CA ASP A 96 -9.73 21.28 0.18
C ASP A 96 -8.97 19.96 -0.06
N SER A 97 -9.31 18.86 0.61
CA SER A 97 -8.81 17.54 0.20
C SER A 97 -9.17 17.22 -1.26
N PHE A 98 -8.25 16.56 -1.98
CA PHE A 98 -8.43 16.22 -3.40
C PHE A 98 -9.52 15.16 -3.64
N ASP A 99 -9.94 14.42 -2.61
CA ASP A 99 -11.04 13.46 -2.68
C ASP A 99 -12.37 14.07 -3.16
N GLN A 100 -12.58 15.36 -2.92
CA GLN A 100 -13.73 16.13 -3.38
C GLN A 100 -13.74 16.30 -4.91
N LEU A 101 -12.57 16.31 -5.53
CA LEU A 101 -12.38 16.48 -6.98
C LEU A 101 -12.13 15.15 -7.71
N ALA A 102 -11.70 14.13 -6.97
CA ALA A 102 -11.28 12.85 -7.51
C ALA A 102 -12.42 12.12 -8.26
N GLY A 103 -12.11 11.47 -9.37
CA GLY A 103 -13.06 10.63 -10.09
C GLY A 103 -13.49 9.39 -9.28
N SER A 104 -14.69 8.88 -9.54
CA SER A 104 -15.16 7.62 -8.94
C SER A 104 -14.55 6.41 -9.66
N LEU A 105 -14.27 5.34 -8.92
CA LEU A 105 -13.85 4.05 -9.48
C LEU A 105 -15.02 3.08 -9.73
N ALA A 106 -16.27 3.49 -9.45
CA ALA A 106 -17.44 2.61 -9.49
C ALA A 106 -17.66 1.98 -10.88
N SER A 107 -17.31 2.67 -11.96
CA SER A 107 -17.39 2.18 -13.34
C SER A 107 -16.52 0.95 -13.62
N MET A 108 -15.48 0.71 -12.83
CA MET A 108 -14.59 -0.44 -12.95
C MET A 108 -15.20 -1.73 -12.35
N PHE A 109 -16.29 -1.61 -11.58
CA PHE A 109 -16.94 -2.71 -10.89
C PHE A 109 -18.30 -3.08 -11.49
N ASP A 110 -18.63 -4.36 -11.41
CA ASP A 110 -19.97 -4.93 -11.55
C ASP A 110 -20.26 -5.70 -10.25
N PHE A 111 -20.97 -5.04 -9.33
CA PHE A 111 -21.29 -5.61 -8.02
C PHE A 111 -22.45 -6.62 -8.06
N ASP A 112 -23.25 -6.59 -9.13
CA ASP A 112 -24.41 -7.46 -9.29
C ASP A 112 -24.01 -8.85 -9.80
N HIS A 113 -22.87 -8.95 -10.50
CA HIS A 113 -22.37 -10.19 -11.10
C HIS A 113 -20.93 -10.50 -10.67
N PRO A 114 -20.69 -10.86 -9.38
CA PRO A 114 -19.38 -11.31 -8.95
C PRO A 114 -18.94 -12.56 -9.70
N ARG A 115 -17.63 -12.67 -9.90
CA ARG A 115 -17.01 -13.81 -10.57
C ARG A 115 -16.10 -14.59 -9.64
N ASP A 116 -16.09 -15.91 -9.81
CA ASP A 116 -15.26 -16.83 -9.04
C ASP A 116 -13.99 -17.28 -9.80
N ASP A 117 -13.68 -16.68 -10.96
CA ASP A 117 -12.50 -17.04 -11.76
C ASP A 117 -11.24 -16.28 -11.30
N THR A 118 -10.26 -17.04 -10.78
CA THR A 118 -8.96 -16.50 -10.37
C THR A 118 -7.94 -16.63 -11.49
N LEU A 119 -7.24 -15.54 -11.79
CA LEU A 119 -6.10 -15.52 -12.71
C LEU A 119 -4.79 -15.81 -11.96
N VAL A 120 -4.32 -17.05 -12.04
CA VAL A 120 -3.00 -17.45 -11.54
C VAL A 120 -1.96 -17.26 -12.66
N LEU A 121 -0.85 -16.60 -12.33
CA LEU A 121 0.26 -16.34 -13.25
C LEU A 121 1.54 -16.97 -12.71
N ASP A 122 2.43 -17.38 -13.62
CA ASP A 122 3.80 -17.72 -13.27
C ASP A 122 4.54 -16.44 -12.81
N PRO A 123 5.19 -16.43 -11.64
CA PRO A 123 5.82 -15.23 -11.09
C PRO A 123 7.08 -14.76 -11.86
N VAL A 124 7.65 -15.61 -12.71
CA VAL A 124 8.84 -15.30 -13.52
C VAL A 124 8.43 -14.82 -14.90
N THR A 125 7.47 -15.49 -15.55
CA THR A 125 7.10 -15.17 -16.94
C THR A 125 5.87 -14.28 -17.06
N GLY A 126 4.99 -14.26 -16.05
CA GLY A 126 3.70 -13.57 -16.11
C GLY A 126 2.66 -14.28 -17.00
N GLU A 127 2.97 -15.48 -17.50
CA GLU A 127 2.05 -16.26 -18.31
C GLU A 127 1.09 -17.08 -17.45
N ARG A 128 -0.07 -17.45 -18.01
CA ARG A 128 -0.96 -18.42 -17.36
C ARG A 128 -0.27 -19.80 -17.35
N PRO A 129 -0.18 -20.49 -16.20
CA PRO A 129 0.37 -21.83 -16.16
C PRO A 129 -0.41 -22.78 -17.07
N ASN A 130 0.32 -23.50 -17.92
CA ASN A 130 -0.24 -24.59 -18.70
C ASN A 130 -0.75 -25.66 -17.72
N GLU A 131 -1.92 -26.25 -17.97
CA GLU A 131 -2.55 -27.26 -17.09
C GLU A 131 -1.59 -28.41 -16.68
N ALA A 132 -0.62 -28.73 -17.54
CA ALA A 132 0.41 -29.75 -17.31
C ALA A 132 1.43 -29.40 -16.19
N THR A 133 1.64 -28.12 -15.88
CA THR A 133 2.66 -27.68 -14.89
C THR A 133 2.08 -27.61 -13.47
N THR A 134 0.78 -27.39 -13.32
CA THR A 134 0.10 -27.20 -12.02
C THR A 134 0.13 -28.46 -11.14
N THR A 135 0.05 -29.65 -11.73
CA THR A 135 0.04 -30.93 -10.98
C THR A 135 1.40 -31.27 -10.34
N THR A 136 2.50 -30.75 -10.89
CA THR A 136 3.86 -31.11 -10.43
C THR A 136 4.28 -30.33 -9.18
N ARG A 137 3.78 -29.10 -8.95
CA ARG A 137 4.22 -28.27 -7.81
C ARG A 137 3.46 -28.50 -6.51
N LEU A 138 2.27 -29.11 -6.53
CA LEU A 138 1.55 -29.43 -5.29
C LEU A 138 1.97 -30.79 -4.66
N ARG A 139 2.66 -31.65 -5.42
CA ARG A 139 3.38 -32.78 -4.83
C ARG A 139 4.79 -32.33 -4.47
N THR A 140 4.95 -31.73 -3.29
CA THR A 140 6.23 -31.88 -2.59
C THR A 140 6.46 -33.39 -2.43
N PRO A 141 7.53 -34.00 -2.99
CA PRO A 141 7.85 -35.35 -2.63
C PRO A 141 8.25 -35.30 -1.15
N ARG A 142 7.37 -35.77 -0.25
CA ARG A 142 7.77 -36.13 1.10
C ARG A 142 8.92 -37.11 0.95
N SER A 143 10.15 -36.67 1.19
CA SER A 143 11.30 -37.56 1.28
C SER A 143 10.99 -38.56 2.40
N ARG A 144 10.86 -39.83 2.03
CA ARG A 144 10.70 -40.92 3.00
C ARG A 144 11.99 -40.97 3.84
N PRO A 145 11.95 -40.83 5.17
CA PRO A 145 13.16 -40.99 5.97
C PRO A 145 13.70 -42.42 5.79
N PRO A 146 15.03 -42.61 5.74
CA PRO A 146 15.62 -43.93 5.59
C PRO A 146 15.22 -44.81 6.78
N SER A 147 14.61 -45.96 6.48
CA SER A 147 14.26 -46.96 7.47
C SER A 147 15.53 -47.44 8.17
N ALA A 148 15.56 -47.34 9.50
CA ALA A 148 16.69 -47.73 10.32
C ALA A 148 17.06 -49.21 10.09
N ARG A 149 18.33 -49.47 9.76
CA ARG A 149 18.90 -50.82 9.77
C ARG A 149 19.40 -51.10 11.19
N VAL A 150 18.59 -51.78 11.99
CA VAL A 150 19.04 -52.37 13.26
C VAL A 150 20.03 -53.48 12.93
N THR A 151 21.30 -53.25 13.22
CA THR A 151 22.35 -54.27 13.11
C THR A 151 22.53 -54.86 14.52
N GLY A 152 21.84 -55.96 14.79
CA GLY A 152 22.00 -56.71 16.04
C GLY A 152 23.29 -57.52 16.00
N GLY A 153 24.23 -57.20 16.87
CA GLY A 153 25.45 -57.98 17.12
C GLY A 153 25.48 -58.50 18.56
N GLY A 154 26.09 -59.68 18.74
CA GLY A 154 26.58 -60.15 20.04
C GLY A 154 25.82 -61.34 20.63
N GLY A 155 26.46 -62.52 20.58
CA GLY A 155 25.91 -63.79 21.06
C GLY A 155 26.10 -64.07 22.55
N ALA A 156 25.42 -65.12 23.01
CA ALA A 156 25.78 -65.88 24.21
C ALA A 156 25.20 -67.30 24.10
N ARG A 157 26.09 -68.27 23.89
CA ARG A 157 25.79 -69.69 23.82
C ARG A 157 26.00 -70.29 25.21
N ALA A 158 24.94 -70.46 25.98
CA ALA A 158 24.97 -71.20 27.25
C ALA A 158 24.27 -72.55 27.07
N ARG A 159 25.06 -73.60 26.84
CA ARG A 159 24.61 -74.99 27.01
C ARG A 159 24.55 -75.28 28.51
N ARG A 160 23.38 -75.61 29.04
CA ARG A 160 23.25 -76.25 30.35
C ARG A 160 22.64 -77.63 30.18
N HIS A 161 23.33 -78.59 30.79
CA HIS A 161 23.02 -80.01 30.87
C HIS A 161 21.70 -80.31 31.60
N GLY A 162 20.98 -81.31 31.09
CA GLY A 162 20.72 -82.55 31.84
C GLY A 162 19.34 -82.78 32.46
N ARG A 163 18.79 -83.96 32.13
CA ARG A 163 17.98 -84.89 32.97
C ARG A 163 16.66 -84.35 33.55
N GLY A 164 15.51 -85.03 33.48
CA GLY A 164 15.15 -86.41 33.17
C GLY A 164 13.74 -86.65 33.75
N THR A 165 13.11 -87.74 33.31
CA THR A 165 11.83 -88.35 33.73
C THR A 165 10.56 -87.53 33.52
#